data_AF-A0A1C6GZ23-F1
#
_entry.id   AF-A0A1C6GZ23-F1
#
_cell.length_a   1.000
_cell.length_b   1.000
_cell.length_c   1.000
_cell.angle_alpha   90.00
_cell.angle_beta   90.00
_cell.angle_gamma   90.00
#
_symmetry.space_group_name_H-M   'P 1'
#
loop_
_entity.id
_entity.type
_entity.pdbx_description
1 polymer ?
#
loop_
_entity_poly.entity_id
_entity_poly.type
_entity_poly.pdbx_seq_one_letter_code
_entity_poly.pdbx_strand_id
1 'polypeptide(L)' 'MTKNTYVKIIASPELSRMKLGGLAGRRGLVVEDLSGEDRKNKGGLVLLEEAYMDEFVWFIPEKSVTYE' A
#
# COMPACT_ATOMS: atom_id res chain seq x y z
N MET A 1 2.93 9.25 -2.02
CA MET A 1 2.77 8.19 -3.03
C MET A 1 2.26 8.81 -4.32
N THR A 2 2.56 8.24 -5.48
CA THR A 2 2.07 8.82 -6.74
C THR A 2 0.82 8.09 -7.21
N LYS A 3 -0.30 8.81 -7.35
CA LYS A 3 -1.54 8.26 -7.89
C LYS A 3 -1.31 7.81 -9.34
N ASN A 4 -1.98 6.72 -9.72
CA ASN A 4 -1.90 6.09 -11.04
C ASN A 4 -0.50 5.53 -11.37
N THR A 5 0.22 5.07 -10.36
CA THR A 5 1.52 4.39 -10.49
C THR A 5 1.44 2.98 -9.92
N TYR A 6 2.07 2.01 -10.59
CA TYR A 6 2.19 0.65 -10.07
C TYR A 6 3.27 0.59 -9.00
N VAL A 7 2.98 -0.17 -7.95
CA VAL A 7 3.88 -0.38 -6.83
C VAL A 7 3.90 -1.85 -6.45
N LYS A 8 5.04 -2.28 -5.92
CA LYS A 8 5.17 -3.57 -5.24
C LYS A 8 5.18 -3.35 -3.74
N ILE A 9 4.33 -4.08 -3.04
CA ILE A 9 4.24 -4.01 -1.58
C ILE A 9 5.41 -4.80 -0.99
N ILE A 10 6.15 -4.19 -0.07
CA ILE A 10 7.28 -4.78 0.62
C ILE A 10 6.98 -4.93 2.11
N ALA A 11 7.64 -5.89 2.76
CA ALA A 11 7.54 -6.05 4.20
C ALA A 11 8.09 -4.79 4.91
N SER A 12 7.38 -4.31 5.90
CA SER A 12 7.79 -3.17 6.73
C SER A 12 7.25 -3.32 8.16
N PRO A 13 7.89 -2.68 9.16
CA PRO A 13 7.35 -2.63 10.52
C PRO A 13 5.93 -2.03 10.59
N GLU A 14 5.63 -1.03 9.77
CA GLU A 14 4.32 -0.39 9.66
C GLU A 14 3.25 -1.40 9.23
N LEU A 15 3.53 -2.14 8.17
CA LEU A 15 2.61 -3.14 7.62
C LEU A 15 2.38 -4.29 8.62
N SER A 16 3.43 -4.73 9.32
CA SER A 16 3.33 -5.73 10.40
C SER A 16 2.51 -5.24 11.58
N ARG A 17 2.67 -3.98 12.02
CA ARG A 17 1.85 -3.38 13.09
C ARG A 17 0.36 -3.34 12.72
N MET A 18 0.05 -3.18 11.44
CA MET A 18 -1.31 -3.24 10.91
C MET A 18 -1.84 -4.66 10.70
N LYS A 19 -1.03 -5.70 10.99
CA LYS A 19 -1.34 -7.11 10.73
C LYS A 19 -1.58 -7.43 9.25
N LEU A 20 -0.98 -6.63 8.36
CA LEU A 20 -1.11 -6.75 6.90
C LEU A 20 0.14 -7.38 6.25
N GLY A 21 0.95 -8.12 7.01
CA GLY A 21 2.18 -8.73 6.50
C GLY A 21 1.97 -9.64 5.29
N GLY A 22 0.78 -10.25 5.15
CA GLY A 22 0.41 -11.07 3.99
C GLY A 22 0.25 -10.31 2.67
N LEU A 23 0.28 -8.97 2.70
CA LEU A 23 0.30 -8.15 1.50
C LEU A 23 1.70 -8.01 0.88
N ALA A 24 2.77 -8.33 1.63
CA ALA A 24 4.14 -8.26 1.11
C ALA A 24 4.33 -9.18 -0.10
N GLY A 25 4.97 -8.67 -1.15
CA GLY A 25 5.20 -9.36 -2.42
C GLY A 25 4.11 -9.12 -3.47
N ARG A 26 2.93 -8.63 -3.08
CA ARG A 26 1.83 -8.32 -4.01
C ARG A 26 2.09 -7.01 -4.77
N ARG A 27 1.50 -6.90 -5.96
CA ARG A 27 1.53 -5.70 -6.80
C ARG A 27 0.15 -5.07 -6.88
N GLY A 28 0.12 -3.76 -7.11
CA GLY A 28 -1.12 -3.03 -7.28
C GLY A 28 -0.91 -1.59 -7.76
N LEU A 29 -2.02 -0.95 -8.12
CA LEU A 29 -2.08 0.42 -8.62
C LEU A 29 -2.47 1.38 -7.49
N VAL A 30 -1.73 2.47 -7.32
CA VAL A 30 -2.12 3.54 -6.37
C VAL A 30 -3.34 4.28 -6.92
N VAL A 31 -4.49 4.16 -6.27
CA VAL A 31 -5.74 4.83 -6.68
C VAL A 31 -5.98 6.15 -5.93
N GLU A 32 -5.40 6.29 -4.74
CA GLU A 32 -5.45 7.51 -3.95
C GLU A 32 -4.13 7.76 -3.22
N ASP A 33 -3.59 8.97 -3.35
CA ASP A 33 -2.41 9.40 -2.58
C ASP A 33 -2.83 9.99 -1.24
N LEU A 34 -2.33 9.39 -0.16
CA LEU A 34 -2.59 9.77 1.22
C LEU A 34 -1.29 10.11 1.95
N SER A 35 -0.22 10.51 1.24
CA SER A 35 1.07 10.87 1.84
C SER A 35 1.24 12.35 2.19
N GLY A 36 0.17 13.15 2.10
CA GLY A 36 0.21 14.58 2.41
C GLY A 36 0.81 14.89 3.78
N GLU A 37 1.47 16.05 3.92
CA GLU A 37 2.27 16.40 5.10
C GLU A 37 1.49 16.41 6.41
N ASP A 38 0.21 16.77 6.39
CA ASP A 38 -0.65 16.87 7.58
C ASP A 38 -1.15 15.51 8.11
N ARG A 39 -0.83 14.40 7.42
CA ARG A 39 -1.33 13.08 7.80
C ARG A 39 -0.40 12.35 8.76
N LYS A 40 -0.96 11.89 9.87
CA LYS A 40 -0.27 11.02 10.85
C LYS A 40 0.17 9.68 10.24
N ASN A 41 -0.66 9.09 9.38
CA ASN A 41 -0.35 7.85 8.65
C ASN A 41 -0.21 8.16 7.16
N LYS A 42 1.04 8.19 6.68
CA LYS A 42 1.36 8.43 5.27
C LYS A 42 1.31 7.13 4.47
N GLY A 43 0.69 7.17 3.30
CA GLY A 43 0.51 6.01 2.46
C GLY A 43 -0.40 6.29 1.27
N GLY A 44 -1.14 5.29 0.85
CA GLY A 44 -2.09 5.40 -0.26
C GLY A 44 -3.05 4.22 -0.27
N LEU A 45 -4.15 4.39 -0.98
CA LEU A 45 -5.02 3.27 -1.33
C LEU A 45 -4.45 2.60 -2.58
N VAL A 46 -4.22 1.29 -2.48
CA VAL A 46 -3.69 0.48 -3.57
C VAL A 46 -4.73 -0.54 -3.97
N LEU A 47 -5.08 -0.54 -5.27
CA LEU A 47 -5.88 -1.58 -5.91
C LEU A 47 -4.95 -2.74 -6.28
N LEU A 48 -5.08 -3.86 -5.57
CA LEU A 48 -4.29 -5.07 -5.78
C LEU A 48 -4.67 -5.76 -7.10
N GLU A 49 -3.70 -6.41 -7.74
CA GLU A 49 -3.95 -7.28 -8.89
C GLU A 49 -4.72 -8.56 -8.49
N GLU A 50 -4.53 -9.02 -7.25
CA GLU A 50 -5.22 -10.17 -6.67
C GLU A 50 -5.81 -9.81 -5.31
N ALA A 51 -7.06 -10.25 -5.07
CA ALA A 51 -7.75 -10.02 -3.80
C ALA A 51 -6.95 -10.56 -2.60
N TYR A 52 -7.00 -9.83 -1.51
CA TYR A 52 -6.51 -10.25 -0.20
C TYR A 52 -7.66 -10.14 0.78
N MET A 53 -7.99 -11.24 1.47
CA MET A 53 -9.16 -11.32 2.36
C MET A 53 -10.45 -10.82 1.67
N ASP A 54 -10.69 -11.27 0.44
CA ASP A 54 -11.86 -10.92 -0.37
C ASP A 54 -11.99 -9.43 -0.76
N GLU A 55 -10.96 -8.61 -0.48
CA GLU A 55 -10.90 -7.20 -0.87
C GLU A 55 -9.72 -6.90 -1.80
N PHE A 56 -9.94 -5.97 -2.75
CA PHE A 56 -8.90 -5.52 -3.68
C PHE A 56 -8.26 -4.18 -3.28
N VAL A 57 -8.94 -3.34 -2.51
CA VAL A 57 -8.44 -1.99 -2.18
C VAL A 57 -7.97 -1.97 -0.74
N TRP A 58 -6.67 -1.77 -0.55
CA TRP A 58 -6.05 -1.74 0.77
C TRP A 58 -5.26 -0.46 1.00
N PHE A 59 -5.29 0.05 2.22
CA PHE A 59 -4.36 1.08 2.63
C PHE A 59 -2.97 0.48 2.82
N ILE A 60 -1.99 1.02 2.11
CA ILE A 60 -0.59 0.63 2.22
C ILE A 60 0.24 1.82 2.73
N PRO A 61 1.01 1.66 3.82
CA PRO A 61 1.92 2.70 4.28
C PRO A 61 2.99 3.00 3.23
N GLU A 62 3.37 4.26 3.09
CA GLU A 62 4.35 4.71 2.08
C GLU A 62 5.71 4.00 2.19
N LYS A 63 6.12 3.64 3.41
CA LYS A 63 7.36 2.89 3.68
C LYS A 63 7.28 1.40 3.31
N SER A 64 6.12 0.94 2.84
CA SER A 64 5.84 -0.46 2.51
C SER A 64 5.65 -0.65 1.01
N VAL A 65 6.07 0.31 0.19
CA VAL A 65 6.01 0.20 -1.27
C VAL A 65 7.38 0.49 -1.89
N THR A 66 7.64 -0.16 -3.01
CA THR A 66 8.66 0.27 -3.97
C THR A 66 7.98 0.57 -5.30
N TYR A 67 8.46 1.61 -5.96
CA TYR A 67 8.07 1.95 -7.33
C TYR A 67 8.85 1.02 -8.28
N GLU A 68 8.19 0.58 -9.34
CA GLU A 68 8.82 -0.08 -10.48
C GLU A 68 9.20 0.94 -11.56
#